data_AF-Q7PRI1-F1
#
_entry.id   AF-Q7PRI1-F1
#
_cell.length_a   1.000
_cell.length_b   1.000
_cell.length_c   1.000
_cell.angle_alpha   90.00
_cell.angle_beta   90.00
_cell.angle_gamma   90.00
#
_symmetry.space_group_name_H-M   'P 1'
#
loop_
_entity.id
_entity.type
_entity.pdbx_description
1 polymer ?
#
loop_
_entity_poly.entity_id
_entity_poly.type
_entity_poly.pdbx_seq_one_letter_code
_entity_poly.pdbx_strand_id
1 'polypeptide(L)'
;MHQFDFVLVCNGHYSSRIIPSFPGRNIFRGQQLHSKDYRREENYRDQRVLVVGGGHSGMDIAPAIALHADKVVLSHRCNDPVHTGDRVVQKPEVLRLTQTGAEFVDGTREEFDTIIYCTGYRYSTPFLSVDCGVSLENNTISPLYYHCININQPTMAFIGLPFNACLMLMM
;
A
#
# COMPACT_ATOMS: atom_id res chain seq x y z
N MET A 1 19.52 -30.57 5.78
CA MET A 1 18.05 -30.57 5.70
C MET A 1 17.55 -30.46 7.12
N HIS A 2 16.59 -29.56 7.38
CA HIS A 2 16.01 -29.38 8.70
C HIS A 2 14.58 -29.93 8.71
N GLN A 3 14.19 -30.52 9.82
CA GLN A 3 12.85 -31.06 10.03
C GLN A 3 12.29 -30.44 11.32
N PHE A 4 11.01 -30.14 11.30
CA PHE A 4 10.30 -29.50 12.41
C PHE A 4 8.92 -30.13 12.54
N ASP A 5 8.47 -30.34 13.78
CA ASP A 5 7.12 -30.85 14.06
C ASP A 5 6.04 -29.78 13.82
N PHE A 6 6.40 -28.50 14.01
CA PHE A 6 5.51 -27.34 13.85
C PHE A 6 6.19 -26.24 13.05
N VAL A 7 5.41 -25.51 12.25
CA VAL A 7 5.88 -24.36 11.46
C VAL A 7 4.97 -23.16 11.70
N LEU A 8 5.55 -22.05 12.14
CA LEU A 8 4.83 -20.80 12.34
C LEU A 8 5.28 -19.77 11.30
N VAL A 9 4.37 -19.37 10.42
CA VAL A 9 4.62 -18.42 9.34
C VAL A 9 4.37 -17.01 9.84
N CYS A 10 5.46 -16.26 10.03
CA CYS A 10 5.45 -14.92 10.64
C CYS A 10 6.16 -13.87 9.76
N ASN A 11 6.14 -14.03 8.44
CA ASN A 11 6.91 -13.18 7.51
C ASN A 11 6.27 -11.80 7.23
N GLY A 12 5.13 -11.52 7.88
CA GLY A 12 4.35 -10.29 7.68
C GLY A 12 3.76 -10.17 6.27
N HIS A 13 3.07 -9.05 6.03
CA HIS A 13 2.34 -8.83 4.77
C HIS A 13 2.45 -7.40 4.22
N TYR A 14 3.23 -6.52 4.84
CA TYR A 14 3.49 -5.15 4.36
C TYR A 14 4.78 -5.05 3.52
N SER A 15 4.98 -6.02 2.62
CA SER A 15 6.21 -6.09 1.81
C SER A 15 5.99 -6.20 0.30
N SER A 16 4.97 -6.93 -0.15
CA SER A 16 4.72 -7.07 -1.59
C SER A 16 3.82 -5.94 -2.07
N ARG A 17 4.39 -5.01 -2.84
CA ARG A 17 3.77 -3.73 -3.23
C ARG A 17 2.54 -3.95 -4.12
N ILE A 18 1.48 -3.15 -3.93
CA ILE A 18 0.40 -3.01 -4.91
C ILE A 18 0.68 -1.75 -5.72
N ILE A 19 1.07 -1.88 -6.99
CA ILE A 19 1.15 -0.75 -7.92
C ILE A 19 -0.06 -0.80 -8.85
N PRO A 20 -0.92 0.22 -8.88
CA PRO A 20 -2.08 0.21 -9.77
C PRO A 20 -1.65 0.37 -11.23
N SER A 21 -2.42 -0.23 -12.14
CA SER A 21 -2.33 0.10 -13.56
C SER A 21 -3.15 1.36 -13.83
N PHE A 22 -2.48 2.49 -14.08
CA PHE A 22 -3.12 3.68 -14.62
C PHE A 22 -2.92 3.76 -16.13
N PRO A 23 -3.95 4.15 -16.91
CA PRO A 23 -3.72 4.62 -18.26
C PRO A 23 -2.68 5.75 -18.24
N GLY A 24 -1.68 5.68 -19.12
CA GLY A 24 -0.61 6.67 -19.20
C GLY A 24 0.52 6.55 -18.15
N ARG A 25 0.52 5.52 -17.31
CA ARG A 25 1.59 5.32 -16.31
C ARG A 25 2.99 5.22 -16.93
N ASN A 26 3.09 4.59 -18.09
CA ASN A 26 4.34 4.40 -18.82
C ASN A 26 4.83 5.67 -19.55
N ILE A 27 3.97 6.68 -19.72
CA ILE A 27 4.35 7.94 -20.40
C ILE A 27 4.69 9.06 -19.42
N PHE A 28 4.35 8.92 -18.14
CA PHE A 28 4.71 9.88 -17.10
C PHE A 28 6.23 9.95 -16.94
N ARG A 29 6.79 11.16 -17.06
CA ARG A 29 8.24 11.39 -17.09
C ARG A 29 8.85 11.66 -15.72
N GLY A 30 8.03 11.96 -14.72
CA GLY A 30 8.47 12.17 -13.34
C GLY A 30 8.77 10.87 -12.60
N GLN A 31 9.15 11.01 -11.33
CA GLN A 31 9.45 9.87 -10.48
C GLN A 31 8.17 9.13 -10.05
N GLN A 32 8.23 7.80 -10.03
CA GLN A 32 7.16 6.96 -9.50
C GLN A 32 7.73 5.99 -8.47
N LEU A 33 7.12 5.89 -7.30
CA LEU A 33 7.52 4.93 -6.26
C LEU A 33 6.33 4.44 -5.44
N HIS A 34 6.50 3.33 -4.72
CA HIS A 34 5.55 2.90 -3.69
C HIS A 34 5.94 3.47 -2.33
N SER A 35 4.99 3.57 -1.40
CA SER A 35 5.26 3.92 0.01
C SER A 35 6.29 3.00 0.68
N LYS A 36 6.50 1.79 0.15
CA LYS A 36 7.55 0.86 0.60
C LYS A 36 8.96 1.43 0.41
N ASP A 37 9.14 2.29 -0.59
CA ASP A 37 10.42 2.86 -0.98
C ASP A 37 10.58 4.32 -0.50
N TYR A 38 9.52 4.91 0.07
CA TYR A 38 9.57 6.20 0.78
C TYR A 38 10.46 6.10 2.03
N ARG A 39 11.32 7.10 2.26
CA ARG A 39 12.28 7.09 3.38
C ARG A 39 12.39 8.39 4.14
N ARG A 40 12.35 9.53 3.44
CA ARG A 40 12.60 10.87 4.00
C ARG A 40 11.78 11.91 3.26
N GLU A 41 11.06 12.73 4.01
CA GLU A 41 10.21 13.81 3.54
C GLU A 41 11.01 14.92 2.83
N GLU A 42 12.25 15.19 3.25
CA GLU A 42 13.06 16.29 2.69
C GLU A 42 13.50 16.02 1.25
N ASN A 43 13.46 14.77 0.79
CA ASN A 43 13.78 14.40 -0.59
C ASN A 43 12.80 15.00 -1.61
N TYR A 44 11.65 15.48 -1.16
CA TYR A 44 10.59 16.03 -1.99
C TYR A 44 10.51 17.56 -1.92
N ARG A 45 11.55 18.20 -1.39
CA ARG A 45 11.66 19.66 -1.32
C ARG A 45 11.47 20.29 -2.70
N ASP A 46 10.68 21.36 -2.74
CA ASP A 46 10.37 22.14 -3.95
C ASP A 46 9.69 21.34 -5.10
N GLN A 47 9.20 20.13 -4.83
CA GLN A 47 8.48 19.31 -5.81
C GLN A 47 6.97 19.41 -5.68
N ARG A 48 6.26 19.14 -6.77
CA ARG A 48 4.83 18.86 -6.79
C ARG A 48 4.62 17.35 -6.68
N VAL A 49 4.04 16.90 -5.59
CA VAL A 49 3.91 15.46 -5.27
C VAL A 49 2.45 15.02 -5.29
N LEU A 50 2.17 13.96 -6.03
CA LEU A 50 0.90 13.25 -5.98
C LEU A 50 1.03 12.00 -5.10
N VAL A 51 0.27 11.94 -4.03
CA VAL A 51 0.12 10.75 -3.19
C VAL A 51 -1.18 10.05 -3.57
N VAL A 52 -1.11 8.76 -3.92
CA VAL A 52 -2.27 7.97 -4.35
C VAL A 52 -2.62 6.94 -3.26
N GLY A 53 -3.79 7.08 -2.65
CA GLY A 53 -4.34 6.19 -1.63
C GLY A 53 -4.42 6.84 -0.25
N GLY A 54 -5.63 6.96 0.30
CA GLY A 54 -5.91 7.60 1.59
C GLY A 54 -5.98 6.65 2.80
N GLY A 55 -5.24 5.54 2.76
CA GLY A 55 -5.05 4.66 3.93
C GLY A 55 -3.94 5.19 4.85
N HIS A 56 -3.54 4.39 5.86
CA HIS A 56 -2.52 4.77 6.86
C HIS A 56 -1.26 5.41 6.26
N SER A 57 -0.66 4.79 5.21
CA SER A 57 0.53 5.36 4.58
C SER A 57 0.28 6.71 3.93
N GLY A 58 -0.83 6.91 3.22
CA GLY A 58 -1.09 8.20 2.56
C GLY A 58 -1.45 9.30 3.54
N MET A 59 -2.17 8.94 4.60
CA MET A 59 -2.53 9.84 5.71
C MET A 59 -1.31 10.35 6.48
N ASP A 60 -0.26 9.52 6.60
CA ASP A 60 0.96 9.87 7.31
C ASP A 60 1.98 10.56 6.39
N ILE A 61 2.21 10.02 5.19
CA ILE A 61 3.23 10.51 4.26
C ILE A 61 2.84 11.87 3.65
N ALA A 62 1.57 12.09 3.27
CA ALA A 62 1.19 13.31 2.57
C ALA A 62 1.41 14.58 3.43
N PRO A 63 0.98 14.64 4.71
CA PRO A 63 1.26 15.79 5.57
C PRO A 63 2.74 15.97 5.87
N ALA A 64 3.50 14.88 6.05
CA ALA A 64 4.94 14.95 6.31
C ALA A 64 5.69 15.61 5.13
N ILE A 65 5.40 15.17 3.90
CA ILE A 65 5.98 15.76 2.68
C ILE A 65 5.54 17.22 2.50
N ALA A 66 4.31 17.57 2.87
CA ALA A 66 3.78 18.94 2.74
C ALA A 66 4.49 19.99 3.63
N LEU A 67 5.40 19.56 4.50
CA LEU A 67 6.31 20.46 5.23
C LEU A 67 7.47 20.97 4.38
N HIS A 68 7.77 20.32 3.26
CA HIS A 68 8.95 20.62 2.43
C HIS A 68 8.64 20.78 0.94
N ALA A 69 7.64 20.07 0.42
CA ALA A 69 7.21 20.14 -0.97
C ALA A 69 6.52 21.47 -1.30
N ASP A 70 6.56 21.87 -2.58
CA ASP A 70 5.85 23.04 -3.09
C ASP A 70 4.33 22.80 -3.09
N LYS A 71 3.92 21.58 -3.48
CA LYS A 71 2.52 21.18 -3.46
C LYS A 71 2.38 19.68 -3.21
N VAL A 72 1.42 19.30 -2.36
CA VAL A 72 1.02 17.90 -2.17
C VAL A 72 -0.45 17.72 -2.47
N VAL A 73 -0.75 16.76 -3.34
CA VAL A 73 -2.12 16.33 -3.64
C VAL A 73 -2.30 14.89 -3.17
N LEU A 74 -3.31 14.64 -2.36
CA LEU A 74 -3.73 13.30 -1.97
C LEU A 74 -4.96 12.88 -2.79
N SER A 75 -4.81 11.87 -3.64
CA SER A 75 -5.91 11.25 -4.37
C SER A 75 -6.40 10.00 -3.63
N HIS A 76 -7.68 9.92 -3.29
CA HIS A 76 -8.25 8.77 -2.59
C HIS A 76 -9.72 8.50 -2.93
N ARG A 77 -10.20 7.37 -2.40
CA ARG A 77 -11.59 6.85 -2.54
C ARG A 77 -12.34 6.76 -1.21
N CYS A 78 -11.71 7.25 -0.13
CA CYS A 78 -12.30 7.22 1.20
C CYS A 78 -13.60 8.03 1.22
N ASN A 79 -14.66 7.44 1.78
CA ASN A 79 -15.94 8.11 1.98
C ASN A 79 -15.90 9.05 3.20
N ASP A 80 -15.05 8.73 4.19
CA ASP A 80 -14.85 9.53 5.39
C ASP A 80 -13.77 10.61 5.18
N PRO A 81 -13.84 11.74 5.90
CA PRO A 81 -12.84 12.78 5.83
C PRO A 81 -11.44 12.24 6.17
N VAL A 82 -10.49 12.48 5.27
CA VAL A 82 -9.09 12.14 5.52
C VAL A 82 -8.40 13.34 6.15
N HIS A 83 -8.05 13.22 7.44
CA HIS A 83 -7.40 14.30 8.16
C HIS A 83 -5.91 14.40 7.77
N THR A 84 -5.58 15.39 6.94
CA THR A 84 -4.21 15.64 6.44
C THR A 84 -3.71 17.06 6.70
N GLY A 85 -4.46 17.85 7.48
CA GLY A 85 -4.20 19.27 7.71
C GLY A 85 -4.47 20.13 6.47
N ASP A 86 -4.17 21.43 6.58
CA ASP A 86 -4.58 22.41 5.56
C ASP A 86 -3.63 22.49 4.35
N ARG A 87 -2.45 21.86 4.44
CA ARG A 87 -1.41 21.92 3.40
C ARG A 87 -1.53 20.85 2.31
N VAL A 88 -2.43 19.88 2.50
CA VAL A 88 -2.63 18.77 1.56
C VAL A 88 -3.94 18.99 0.82
N VAL A 89 -3.86 19.11 -0.49
CA VAL A 89 -5.05 19.23 -1.36
C VAL A 89 -5.61 17.84 -1.61
N GLN A 90 -6.89 17.62 -1.29
CA GLN A 90 -7.55 16.33 -1.55
C GLN A 90 -8.22 16.33 -2.93
N LYS A 91 -8.07 15.22 -3.66
CA LYS A 91 -8.64 15.01 -4.99
C LYS A 91 -9.32 13.64 -5.07
N PRO A 92 -10.30 13.48 -5.97
CA PRO A 92 -10.88 12.17 -6.24
C PRO A 92 -9.88 11.30 -7.00
N GLU A 93 -10.34 10.15 -7.48
CA GLU A 93 -9.52 9.17 -8.19
C GLU A 93 -8.76 9.77 -9.38
N VAL A 94 -7.52 9.34 -9.54
CA VAL A 94 -6.76 9.55 -10.77
C VAL A 94 -7.43 8.76 -11.90
N LEU A 95 -7.93 9.46 -12.91
CA LEU A 95 -8.48 8.88 -14.13
C LEU A 95 -7.36 8.32 -15.01
N ARG A 96 -6.29 9.10 -15.21
CA ARG A 96 -5.10 8.71 -15.99
C ARG A 96 -3.91 9.59 -15.66
N LEU A 97 -2.72 9.08 -15.97
CA LEU A 97 -1.50 9.87 -15.95
C LEU A 97 -1.23 10.50 -17.32
N THR A 98 -0.66 11.70 -17.30
CA THR A 98 -0.16 12.41 -18.48
C THR A 98 1.37 12.32 -18.51
N GLN A 99 2.03 12.97 -19.48
CA GLN A 99 3.50 12.99 -19.49
C GLN A 99 4.09 13.76 -18.30
N THR A 100 3.37 14.74 -17.76
CA THR A 100 3.85 15.68 -16.72
C THR A 100 2.98 15.69 -15.46
N GLY A 101 1.93 14.86 -15.37
CA GLY A 101 0.95 14.98 -14.29
C GLY A 101 -0.14 13.92 -14.30
N ALA A 102 -1.32 14.31 -13.82
CA ALA A 102 -2.51 13.46 -13.72
C ALA A 102 -3.80 14.22 -14.10
N GLU A 103 -4.75 13.48 -14.65
CA GLU A 103 -6.15 13.89 -14.79
C GLU A 103 -6.99 13.10 -13.79
N PHE A 104 -7.91 13.77 -13.12
CA PHE A 104 -8.78 13.20 -12.10
C PHE A 104 -10.19 12.98 -12.66
N VAL A 105 -10.99 12.13 -11.99
CA VAL A 105 -12.35 11.79 -12.44
C VAL A 105 -13.32 12.98 -12.41
N ASP A 106 -13.01 14.04 -11.66
CA ASP A 106 -13.76 15.30 -11.67
C ASP A 106 -13.43 16.20 -12.88
N GLY A 107 -12.57 15.74 -13.80
CA GLY A 107 -12.11 16.47 -14.97
C GLY A 107 -10.98 17.46 -14.70
N THR A 108 -10.55 17.63 -13.45
CA THR A 108 -9.42 18.50 -13.12
C THR A 108 -8.10 17.87 -13.53
N ARG A 109 -7.09 18.70 -13.81
CA ARG A 109 -5.76 18.28 -14.25
C ARG A 109 -4.70 19.04 -13.49
N GLU A 110 -3.67 18.34 -13.07
CA GLU A 110 -2.53 18.92 -12.37
C GLU A 110 -1.22 18.25 -12.78
N GLU A 111 -0.13 19.01 -12.65
CA GLU A 111 1.22 18.54 -12.95
C GLU A 111 1.95 18.13 -11.68
N PHE A 112 2.77 17.08 -11.80
CA PHE A 112 3.51 16.47 -10.71
C PHE A 112 4.89 16.05 -11.16
N ASP A 113 5.87 16.22 -10.28
CA ASP A 113 7.24 15.78 -10.48
C ASP A 113 7.43 14.36 -9.92
N THR A 114 6.65 14.02 -8.89
CA THR A 114 6.71 12.72 -8.22
C THR A 114 5.31 12.16 -7.93
N ILE A 115 5.14 10.84 -8.11
CA ILE A 115 3.96 10.07 -7.70
C ILE A 115 4.35 9.01 -6.66
N ILE A 116 3.70 9.04 -5.49
CA ILE A 116 3.87 8.05 -4.42
C ILE A 116 2.60 7.20 -4.30
N TYR A 117 2.72 5.92 -4.64
CA TYR A 117 1.65 4.94 -4.49
C TYR A 117 1.57 4.45 -3.04
N CYS A 118 0.56 4.93 -2.31
CA CYS A 118 0.17 4.48 -0.98
C CYS A 118 -1.01 3.48 -1.07
N THR A 119 -0.91 2.54 -2.02
CA THR A 119 -1.99 1.65 -2.46
C THR A 119 -1.98 0.27 -1.80
N GLY A 120 -1.22 0.13 -0.72
CA GLY A 120 -1.21 -1.06 0.12
C GLY A 120 -0.35 -2.20 -0.39
N TYR A 121 -0.56 -3.37 0.18
CA TYR A 121 0.31 -4.54 0.00
C TYR A 121 -0.49 -5.81 -0.23
N ARG A 122 0.14 -6.78 -0.89
CA ARG A 122 -0.37 -8.15 -1.02
C ARG A 122 0.30 -9.08 -0.03
N TYR A 123 -0.42 -10.08 0.45
CA TYR A 123 0.22 -11.24 1.04
C TYR A 123 1.14 -11.90 0.03
N SER A 124 2.20 -12.51 0.54
CA SER A 124 3.18 -13.19 -0.28
C SER A 124 3.88 -14.24 0.55
N THR A 125 3.74 -15.48 0.13
CA THR A 125 4.33 -16.66 0.76
C THR A 125 5.00 -17.52 -0.30
N PRO A 126 5.99 -16.99 -1.06
CA PRO A 126 6.59 -17.68 -2.20
C PRO A 126 7.38 -18.94 -1.81
N PHE A 127 7.60 -19.14 -0.51
CA PHE A 127 8.29 -20.28 0.07
C PHE A 127 7.34 -21.44 0.45
N LEU A 128 6.01 -21.23 0.40
CA LEU A 128 5.04 -22.31 0.68
C LEU A 128 4.72 -23.07 -0.61
N SER A 129 4.89 -24.39 -0.56
CA SER A 129 4.43 -25.31 -1.61
C SER A 129 2.90 -25.39 -1.61
N VAL A 130 2.32 -25.76 -2.75
CA VAL A 130 0.91 -26.17 -2.84
C VAL A 130 0.57 -27.33 -1.89
N ASP A 131 1.55 -28.16 -1.56
CA ASP A 131 1.40 -29.28 -0.62
C ASP A 131 1.13 -28.83 0.83
N CYS A 132 1.42 -27.56 1.16
CA CYS A 132 1.07 -27.00 2.46
C CYS A 132 -0.46 -26.89 2.66
N GLY A 133 -1.26 -27.06 1.60
CA GLY A 133 -2.72 -27.09 1.71
C GLY A 133 -3.35 -25.73 1.97
N VAL A 134 -2.64 -24.63 1.72
CA VAL A 134 -3.21 -23.27 1.73
C VAL A 134 -3.12 -22.65 0.34
N SER A 135 -4.11 -21.84 0.00
CA SER A 135 -4.12 -21.01 -1.20
C SER A 135 -4.06 -19.53 -0.84
N LEU A 136 -3.53 -18.74 -1.79
CA LEU A 136 -3.55 -17.29 -1.72
C LEU A 136 -4.43 -16.78 -2.86
N GLU A 137 -5.67 -16.44 -2.55
CA GLU A 137 -6.67 -15.96 -3.50
C GLU A 137 -7.28 -14.65 -3.00
N ASN A 138 -7.52 -13.70 -3.90
CA ASN A 138 -8.11 -12.39 -3.57
C ASN A 138 -7.43 -11.70 -2.36
N ASN A 139 -6.10 -11.82 -2.27
CA ASN A 139 -5.31 -11.30 -1.16
C ASN A 139 -5.72 -11.85 0.23
N THR A 140 -6.12 -13.12 0.29
CA THR A 140 -6.47 -13.83 1.51
C THR A 140 -5.78 -15.20 1.51
N ILE A 141 -5.18 -15.59 2.64
CA ILE A 141 -4.64 -16.93 2.85
C ILE A 141 -5.75 -17.80 3.45
N SER A 142 -6.07 -18.92 2.81
CA SER A 142 -7.14 -19.82 3.23
C SER A 142 -6.81 -21.28 2.90
N PRO A 143 -7.45 -22.27 3.55
CA PRO A 143 -8.37 -22.14 4.69
C PRO A 143 -7.62 -22.06 6.03
N LEU A 144 -7.98 -21.08 6.87
CA LEU A 144 -7.42 -20.89 8.22
C LEU A 144 -8.52 -20.84 9.29
N TYR A 145 -8.35 -21.56 10.38
CA TYR A 145 -9.17 -21.42 11.58
C TYR A 145 -8.69 -20.21 12.39
N TYR A 146 -9.63 -19.29 12.69
CA TYR A 146 -9.38 -17.99 13.33
C TYR A 146 -8.21 -17.19 12.74
N HIS A 147 -8.01 -17.29 11.42
CA HIS A 147 -6.90 -16.63 10.70
C HIS A 147 -5.50 -17.05 11.17
N CYS A 148 -5.40 -18.15 11.92
CA CYS A 148 -4.15 -18.62 12.52
C CYS A 148 -3.81 -20.04 12.05
N ILE A 149 -4.67 -21.02 12.31
CA ILE A 149 -4.31 -22.44 12.14
C ILE A 149 -4.69 -22.92 10.74
N ASN A 150 -3.75 -23.54 10.02
CA ASN A 150 -4.02 -24.17 8.74
C ASN A 150 -4.94 -25.39 8.94
N ILE A 151 -6.15 -25.34 8.39
CA ILE A 151 -7.16 -26.40 8.58
C ILE A 151 -6.71 -27.72 7.96
N ASN A 152 -5.98 -27.65 6.84
CA ASN A 152 -5.51 -28.83 6.11
C ASN A 152 -4.24 -29.44 6.71
N GLN A 153 -3.44 -28.65 7.43
CA GLN A 153 -2.22 -29.09 8.12
C GLN A 153 -2.10 -28.39 9.49
N PRO A 154 -2.76 -28.86 10.56
CA PRO A 154 -2.88 -28.15 11.84
C PRO A 154 -1.58 -27.96 12.65
N THR A 155 -0.46 -28.53 12.20
CA THR A 155 0.88 -28.24 12.72
C THR A 155 1.53 -27.00 12.09
N MET A 156 0.85 -26.38 11.13
CA MET A 156 1.20 -25.10 10.53
C MET A 156 0.27 -23.98 10.99
N ALA A 157 0.83 -22.86 11.43
CA ALA A 157 0.08 -21.68 11.82
C ALA A 157 0.66 -20.41 11.19
N PHE A 158 -0.17 -19.37 11.09
CA PHE A 158 0.18 -18.04 10.63
C PHE A 158 0.00 -17.05 11.78
N ILE A 159 0.94 -16.13 11.96
CA ILE A 159 0.87 -15.07 12.96
C ILE A 159 0.89 -13.73 12.26
N GLY A 160 0.01 -12.82 12.71
CA GLY A 160 -0.02 -11.44 12.26
C GLY A 160 -0.55 -11.27 10.84
N LEU A 161 -1.54 -12.08 10.43
CA LEU A 161 -2.27 -11.84 9.18
C LEU A 161 -3.32 -10.71 9.31
N PRO A 162 -4.22 -10.68 10.32
CA PRO A 162 -5.33 -9.74 10.26
C PRO A 162 -4.92 -8.26 10.23
N PHE A 163 -5.67 -7.45 9.46
CA PHE A 163 -5.48 -6.01 9.33
C PHE A 163 -6.25 -5.22 10.39
N ASN A 164 -5.85 -3.96 10.63
CA ASN A 164 -6.58 -3.01 11.49
C ASN A 164 -6.94 -3.56 12.87
N ALA A 165 -6.00 -4.28 13.47
CA ALA A 165 -6.17 -4.88 14.79
C ALA A 165 -5.15 -4.29 15.77
N CYS A 166 -5.43 -4.44 17.06
CA CYS A 166 -4.51 -4.01 18.10
C CYS A 166 -3.32 -4.96 18.14
N LEU A 167 -2.20 -4.59 17.50
CA LEU A 167 -1.02 -5.43 17.34
C LEU A 167 -0.51 -6.04 18.66
N MET A 168 -0.70 -5.34 19.80
CA MET A 168 -0.28 -5.81 21.12
C MET A 168 -1.19 -6.91 21.71
N LEU A 169 -2.41 -7.07 21.19
CA LEU A 169 -3.40 -8.05 21.66
C LEU A 169 -3.59 -9.22 20.68
N MET A 170 -2.82 -9.24 19.58
CA MET A 170 -2.90 -10.28 18.55
C MET A 170 -1.93 -11.43 18.87
N MET A 171 -2.20 -12.14 19.94
CA MET A 171 -1.66 -13.48 20.22
C MET A 171 -2.71 -14.34 20.91
#